data_AF-A0A7Y5QXR6-F1
#
_entry.id   AF-A0A7Y5QXR6-F1
#
_cell.length_a   1.000
_cell.length_b   1.000
_cell.length_c   1.000
_cell.angle_alpha   90.00
_cell.angle_beta   90.00
_cell.angle_gamma   90.00
#
_symmetry.space_group_name_H-M   'P 1'
#
loop_
_entity.id
_entity.type
_entity.pdbx_description
1 polymer ?
#
loop_
_entity_poly.entity_id
_entity_poly.type
_entity_poly.pdbx_seq_one_letter_code
_entity_poly.pdbx_strand_id
1 'polypeptide(L)'
;ETKGLAPETARELANAAMADPRRMLAEQMQEELGISAEQASPMREAWLTGIATAIGAFIPVFPFLVWQGTTAIVISFALSMASHFLVGAMRSVFTGRSVFRSGLDMFVVGLGVAVVGYYVGEWIGKLL
;
A
#
# COMPACT_ATOMS: atom_id res chain seq x y z
N GLU A 1 -36.23 10.01 -6.65
CA GLU A 1 -36.95 9.73 -5.39
C GLU A 1 -36.05 9.15 -4.29
N THR A 2 -35.08 8.28 -4.61
CA THR A 2 -34.12 7.69 -3.65
C THR A 2 -33.28 8.69 -2.84
N LYS A 3 -33.10 9.93 -3.33
CA LYS A 3 -32.41 11.04 -2.63
C LYS A 3 -33.35 11.93 -1.77
N GLY A 4 -34.60 11.52 -1.53
CA GLY A 4 -35.56 12.27 -0.69
C GLY A 4 -36.19 13.50 -1.36
N LEU A 5 -36.09 13.61 -2.68
CA LEU A 5 -36.60 14.74 -3.47
C LEU A 5 -38.08 14.56 -3.83
N ALA A 6 -38.82 15.66 -3.92
CA ALA A 6 -40.20 15.68 -4.40
C ALA A 6 -40.31 15.09 -5.83
N PRO A 7 -41.40 14.39 -6.19
CA PRO A 7 -41.51 13.62 -7.44
C PRO A 7 -41.32 14.46 -8.71
N GLU A 8 -41.78 15.70 -8.67
CA GLU A 8 -41.69 16.67 -9.77
C GLU A 8 -40.25 17.13 -9.97
N THR A 9 -39.58 17.53 -8.89
CA THR A 9 -38.17 17.94 -8.88
C THR A 9 -37.24 16.80 -9.30
N ALA A 10 -37.55 15.56 -8.91
CA ALA A 10 -36.79 14.38 -9.31
C ALA A 10 -36.89 14.12 -10.83
N ARG A 11 -38.05 14.39 -11.44
CA ARG A 11 -38.26 14.24 -12.90
C ARG A 11 -37.57 15.33 -13.69
N GLU A 12 -37.59 16.57 -13.22
CA GLU A 12 -36.85 17.66 -13.86
C GLU A 12 -35.34 17.44 -13.82
N LEU A 13 -34.80 17.02 -12.67
CA LEU A 13 -33.39 16.65 -12.53
C LEU A 13 -33.00 15.47 -13.43
N ALA A 14 -33.84 14.43 -13.50
CA ALA A 14 -33.60 13.30 -14.39
C ALA A 14 -33.56 13.73 -15.86
N ASN A 15 -34.50 14.58 -16.29
CA ASN A 15 -34.54 15.10 -17.65
C ASN A 15 -33.35 16.02 -17.96
N ALA A 16 -32.95 16.87 -17.02
CA ALA A 16 -31.79 17.74 -17.16
C ALA A 16 -30.47 16.94 -17.23
N ALA A 17 -30.34 15.89 -16.42
CA ALA A 17 -29.16 15.05 -16.43
C ALA A 17 -29.12 14.11 -17.66
N MET A 18 -30.27 13.68 -18.20
CA MET A 18 -30.36 12.99 -19.50
C MET A 18 -29.95 13.88 -20.70
N ALA A 19 -29.85 15.21 -20.52
CA ALA A 19 -29.40 16.13 -21.58
C ALA A 19 -27.90 15.98 -21.91
N ASP A 20 -27.09 15.46 -20.98
CA ASP A 20 -25.69 15.08 -21.23
C ASP A 20 -25.42 13.67 -20.69
N PRO A 21 -25.71 12.62 -21.48
CA PRO A 21 -25.53 11.23 -21.07
C PRO A 21 -24.09 10.91 -20.63
N ARG A 22 -23.08 11.63 -21.14
CA ARG A 22 -21.68 11.39 -20.75
C ARG A 22 -21.40 11.85 -19.33
N ARG A 23 -21.97 13.00 -18.92
CA ARG A 23 -21.86 13.49 -17.54
C ARG A 23 -22.67 12.63 -16.57
N MET A 24 -23.90 12.27 -16.95
CA MET A 24 -24.73 11.36 -16.17
C MET A 24 -24.02 10.02 -15.92
N LEU A 25 -23.46 9.40 -16.96
CA LEU A 25 -22.73 8.14 -16.82
C LEU A 25 -21.48 8.29 -15.94
N ALA A 26 -20.74 9.39 -16.06
CA ALA A 26 -19.58 9.64 -15.21
C ALA A 26 -19.98 9.80 -13.72
N GLU A 27 -21.06 10.53 -13.44
CA GLU A 27 -21.61 10.68 -12.09
C GLU A 27 -22.13 9.34 -11.54
N GLN A 28 -22.87 8.56 -12.33
CA GLN A 28 -23.33 7.22 -11.93
C GLN A 28 -22.18 6.25 -11.71
N MET A 29 -21.14 6.25 -12.56
CA MET A 29 -19.95 5.42 -12.36
C MET A 29 -19.21 5.80 -11.07
N GLN A 30 -19.19 7.08 -10.72
CA GLN A 30 -18.57 7.53 -9.47
C GLN A 30 -19.43 7.18 -8.24
N GLU A 31 -20.75 7.39 -8.32
CA GLU A 31 -21.69 7.12 -7.21
C GLU A 31 -21.92 5.61 -6.97
N GLU A 32 -22.01 4.80 -8.03
CA GLU A 32 -22.33 3.37 -7.92
C GLU A 32 -21.09 2.47 -7.87
N LEU A 33 -20.03 2.80 -8.63
CA LEU A 33 -18.84 1.96 -8.72
C LEU A 33 -17.68 2.51 -7.90
N GLY A 34 -17.78 3.74 -7.37
CA GLY A 34 -16.69 4.40 -6.66
C GLY A 34 -15.45 4.66 -7.53
N ILE A 35 -15.59 4.55 -8.85
CA ILE A 35 -14.49 4.73 -9.80
C ILE A 35 -14.39 6.23 -10.07
N SER A 36 -13.47 6.90 -9.38
CA SER A 36 -13.08 8.26 -9.73
C SER A 36 -12.47 8.26 -11.14
N ALA A 37 -12.90 9.18 -12.00
CA ALA A 37 -12.31 9.39 -13.34
C ALA A 37 -10.87 9.94 -13.31
N GLU A 38 -10.23 9.93 -12.13
CA GLU A 38 -8.83 10.26 -11.97
C GLU A 38 -8.00 9.10 -12.50
N GLN A 39 -7.64 9.20 -13.78
CA GLN A 39 -6.82 8.24 -14.50
C GLN A 39 -5.40 8.27 -13.90
N ALA A 40 -5.17 7.49 -12.85
CA ALA A 40 -3.82 7.24 -12.40
C ALA A 40 -3.07 6.54 -13.55
N SER A 41 -2.09 7.24 -14.12
CA SER A 41 -1.30 6.71 -15.24
C SER A 41 -0.58 5.44 -14.78
N PRO A 42 -0.83 4.28 -15.42
CA PRO A 42 -0.21 3.01 -14.99
C PRO A 42 1.32 3.07 -14.97
N MET A 43 1.91 3.82 -15.91
CA MET A 43 3.35 4.04 -15.97
C MET A 43 3.86 4.87 -14.79
N ARG A 44 3.10 5.90 -14.38
CA ARG A 44 3.44 6.73 -13.22
C ARG A 44 3.39 5.91 -11.94
N GLU A 45 2.36 5.10 -11.76
CA GLU A 45 2.24 4.22 -10.59
C GLU A 45 3.37 3.20 -10.54
N ALA A 46 3.71 2.57 -11.67
CA ALA A 46 4.81 1.63 -11.77
C ALA A 46 6.14 2.25 -11.33
N TRP A 47 6.45 3.46 -11.81
CA TRP A 47 7.66 4.18 -11.40
C TRP A 47 7.65 4.57 -9.92
N LEU A 48 6.52 5.07 -9.41
CA LEU A 48 6.41 5.46 -8.00
C LEU A 48 6.60 4.25 -7.07
N THR A 49 5.87 3.17 -7.30
CA THR A 49 5.97 1.95 -6.49
C THR A 49 7.32 1.27 -6.67
N GLY A 50 7.86 1.26 -7.88
CA GLY A 50 9.18 0.70 -8.17
C GLY A 50 10.29 1.43 -7.43
N ILE A 51 10.33 2.76 -7.48
CA ILE A 51 11.32 3.58 -6.76
C ILE A 51 11.14 3.44 -5.25
N ALA A 52 9.90 3.48 -4.75
CA ALA A 52 9.63 3.26 -3.33
C ALA A 52 10.12 1.88 -2.85
N THR A 53 9.93 0.85 -3.66
CA THR A 53 10.41 -0.52 -3.38
C THR A 53 11.94 -0.58 -3.39
N ALA A 54 12.59 0.04 -4.38
CA ALA A 54 14.04 0.08 -4.45
C ALA A 54 14.66 0.76 -3.22
N ILE A 55 14.11 1.90 -2.80
CA ILE A 55 14.54 2.62 -1.59
C ILE A 55 14.33 1.76 -0.35
N GLY A 56 13.16 1.12 -0.21
CA GLY A 56 12.85 0.24 0.92
C GLY A 56 13.78 -0.97 1.00
N ALA A 57 14.07 -1.61 -0.15
CA ALA A 57 14.98 -2.75 -0.24
C ALA A 57 16.44 -2.37 0.03
N PHE A 58 16.83 -1.12 -0.22
CA PHE A 58 18.19 -0.66 0.04
C PHE A 58 18.55 -0.61 1.54
N ILE A 59 17.56 -0.42 2.42
CA ILE A 59 17.80 -0.29 3.87
C ILE A 59 18.52 -1.52 4.46
N PRO A 60 18.06 -2.77 4.27
CA PRO A 60 18.80 -3.96 4.70
C PRO A 60 20.15 -4.15 3.98
N VAL A 61 20.28 -3.67 2.75
CA VAL A 61 21.48 -3.88 1.93
C VAL A 61 22.61 -2.95 2.37
N PHE A 62 22.29 -1.73 2.80
CA PHE A 62 23.27 -0.72 3.16
C PHE A 62 24.34 -1.19 4.17
N PRO A 63 24.02 -1.91 5.26
CA PRO A 63 25.02 -2.41 6.20
C PRO A 63 26.06 -3.34 5.58
N PHE A 64 25.71 -4.09 4.54
CA PHE A 64 26.64 -4.99 3.84
C PHE A 64 27.64 -4.23 2.94
N LEU A 65 27.38 -2.95 2.64
CA LEU A 65 28.33 -2.10 1.91
C LEU A 65 29.44 -1.55 2.81
N VAL A 66 29.23 -1.51 4.13
CA VAL A 66 30.11 -0.85 5.10
C VAL A 66 30.73 -1.85 6.08
N TRP A 67 29.95 -2.82 6.57
CA TRP A 67 30.38 -3.84 7.52
C TRP A 67 30.49 -5.22 6.85
N GLN A 68 31.20 -6.14 7.51
CA GLN A 68 31.37 -7.52 7.05
C GLN A 68 31.04 -8.54 8.14
N GLY A 69 30.80 -9.78 7.72
CA GLY A 69 30.53 -10.91 8.62
C GLY A 69 29.27 -10.74 9.46
N THR A 70 29.28 -11.33 10.66
CA THR A 70 28.12 -11.35 11.57
C THR A 70 27.64 -9.95 11.95
N THR A 71 28.55 -8.98 12.05
CA THR A 71 28.19 -7.59 12.39
C THR A 71 27.26 -6.97 11.35
N ALA A 72 27.53 -7.17 10.06
CA ALA A 72 26.67 -6.68 8.98
C ALA A 72 25.27 -7.31 9.05
N ILE A 73 25.21 -8.62 9.34
CA ILE A 73 23.95 -9.36 9.46
C ILE A 73 23.09 -8.80 10.60
N VAL A 74 23.67 -8.61 11.79
CA VAL A 74 22.93 -8.10 12.96
C VAL A 74 22.42 -6.67 12.72
N ILE A 75 23.25 -5.80 12.16
CA ILE A 75 22.87 -4.41 11.85
C ILE A 75 21.77 -4.39 10.77
N SER A 76 21.92 -5.19 9.70
CA SER A 76 20.92 -5.31 8.64
C SER A 76 19.57 -5.81 9.15
N PHE A 77 19.59 -6.84 10.01
CA PHE A 77 18.39 -7.36 10.63
C PHE A 77 17.70 -6.31 11.49
N ALA A 78 18.45 -5.64 12.38
CA ALA A 78 17.90 -4.60 13.25
C ALA A 78 17.28 -3.44 12.45
N LEU A 79 17.97 -2.95 11.41
CA LEU A 79 17.45 -1.91 10.52
C LEU A 79 16.20 -2.35 9.78
N SER A 80 16.18 -3.58 9.25
CA SER A 80 15.01 -4.14 8.56
C SER A 80 13.79 -4.18 9.46
N MET A 81 13.97 -4.65 10.69
CA MET A 81 12.89 -4.73 11.68
C MET A 81 12.39 -3.34 12.11
N ALA A 82 13.31 -2.39 12.31
CA ALA A 82 12.96 -1.00 12.60
C ALA A 82 12.19 -0.36 11.43
N SER A 83 12.62 -0.60 10.19
CA SER A 83 11.93 -0.09 9.00
C SER A 83 10.55 -0.69 8.82
N HIS A 84 10.36 -1.99 9.06
CA HIS A 84 9.03 -2.61 9.03
C HIS A 84 8.09 -1.99 10.05
N PHE A 85 8.57 -1.81 11.29
CA PHE A 85 7.80 -1.14 12.33
C PHE A 85 7.45 0.30 11.94
N LEU A 86 8.42 1.06 11.43
CA LEU A 86 8.22 2.47 11.05
C LEU A 86 7.22 2.61 9.89
N VAL A 87 7.34 1.79 8.85
CA VAL A 87 6.39 1.78 7.72
C VAL A 87 4.99 1.38 8.19
N GLY A 88 4.88 0.36 9.05
CA GLY A 88 3.62 -0.04 9.67
C GLY A 88 3.00 1.07 10.53
N ALA A 89 3.83 1.77 11.29
CA ALA A 89 3.43 2.91 12.12
C ALA A 89 2.94 4.09 11.27
N MET A 90 3.68 4.47 10.21
CA MET A 90 3.29 5.54 9.29
C MET A 90 1.96 5.25 8.60
N ARG A 91 1.70 4.00 8.21
CA ARG A 91 0.42 3.58 7.64
C ARG A 91 -0.75 3.77 8.61
N SER A 92 -0.51 3.74 9.92
CA SER A 92 -1.57 3.91 10.92
C SER A 92 -2.20 5.31 10.87
N VAL A 93 -1.45 6.33 10.45
CA VAL A 93 -1.91 7.72 10.33
C VAL A 93 -3.09 7.82 9.35
N PHE A 94 -3.05 7.08 8.25
CA PHE A 94 -4.11 7.08 7.23
C PHE A 94 -5.30 6.20 7.59
N THR A 95 -5.12 5.24 8.50
CA THR A 95 -6.16 4.25 8.84
C THR A 95 -6.85 4.50 10.18
N GLY A 96 -6.43 5.54 10.93
CA GLY A 96 -6.97 5.87 12.26
C GLY A 96 -6.68 4.82 13.33
N ARG A 97 -5.84 3.82 13.05
CA ARG A 97 -5.44 2.79 14.01
C ARG A 97 -4.29 3.27 14.90
N SER A 98 -4.13 2.66 16.07
CA SER A 98 -3.01 2.97 16.96
C SER A 98 -1.66 2.68 16.29
N VAL A 99 -0.76 3.67 16.34
CA VAL A 99 0.60 3.64 15.74
C VAL A 99 1.37 2.40 16.16
N PHE A 100 1.40 2.11 17.46
CA PHE A 100 2.15 0.98 18.01
C PHE A 100 1.62 -0.36 17.49
N ARG A 101 0.30 -0.57 17.44
CA ARG A 101 -0.28 -1.83 16.96
C ARG A 101 -0.02 -2.06 15.49
N SER A 102 -0.20 -1.02 14.66
CA SER A 102 0.05 -1.11 13.22
C SER A 102 1.53 -1.36 12.92
N GLY A 103 2.44 -0.72 13.67
CA GLY A 103 3.87 -0.99 13.60
C GLY A 103 4.21 -2.43 14.01
N LEU A 104 3.63 -2.91 15.11
CA LEU A 104 3.86 -4.26 15.60
C LEU A 104 3.34 -5.34 14.62
N ASP A 105 2.17 -5.14 14.02
CA ASP A 105 1.63 -6.06 13.00
C ASP A 105 2.62 -6.21 11.84
N MET A 106 3.17 -5.10 11.34
CA MET A 106 4.15 -5.12 10.26
C MET A 106 5.50 -5.69 10.67
N PHE A 107 5.94 -5.43 11.91
CA PHE A 107 7.13 -6.05 12.48
C PHE A 107 6.99 -7.57 12.54
N VAL A 108 5.86 -8.09 13.04
CA VAL A 108 5.64 -9.54 13.13
C VAL A 108 5.64 -10.20 11.75
N VAL A 109 5.03 -9.57 10.75
CA VAL A 109 5.08 -10.04 9.36
C VAL A 109 6.52 -10.07 8.83
N GLY A 110 7.29 -8.99 9.02
CA GLY A 110 8.69 -8.93 8.60
C GLY A 110 9.56 -10.00 9.28
N LEU A 111 9.35 -10.21 10.58
CA LEU A 111 10.04 -11.25 11.34
C LEU A 111 9.70 -12.66 10.81
N GLY A 112 8.42 -12.91 10.52
CA GLY A 112 7.98 -14.18 9.94
C GLY A 112 8.65 -14.46 8.60
N VAL A 113 8.72 -13.47 7.72
CA VAL A 113 9.43 -13.60 6.43
C VAL A 113 10.92 -13.87 6.64
N ALA A 114 11.57 -13.17 7.56
CA ALA A 114 13.00 -13.37 7.86
C ALA A 114 13.29 -14.80 8.38
N VAL A 115 12.46 -15.30 9.29
CA VAL A 115 12.57 -16.66 9.84
C VAL A 115 12.40 -17.71 8.73
N VAL A 116 11.35 -17.58 7.92
CA VAL A 116 11.11 -18.50 6.79
C VAL A 116 12.27 -18.45 5.80
N GLY A 117 12.73 -17.25 5.43
CA GLY A 117 13.84 -17.06 4.50
C GLY A 117 15.14 -17.69 5.01
N TYR A 118 15.45 -17.55 6.30
CA TYR A 118 16.63 -18.15 6.90
C TYR A 118 16.59 -19.69 6.82
N TYR A 119 15.49 -20.31 7.25
CA TYR A 119 15.38 -21.77 7.24
C TYR A 119 15.32 -22.36 5.84
N VAL A 120 14.65 -21.68 4.89
CA VAL A 120 14.65 -22.09 3.48
C VAL A 120 16.07 -21.99 2.91
N GLY A 121 16.79 -20.91 3.20
CA GLY A 121 18.19 -20.75 2.78
C GLY A 121 19.11 -21.82 3.36
N GLU A 122 18.96 -22.14 4.65
CA GLU A 122 19.71 -23.21 5.32
C GLU A 122 19.39 -24.59 4.72
N TRP A 123 18.11 -24.86 4.43
CA TRP A 123 17.69 -26.14 3.85
C TRP A 123 18.24 -26.33 2.43
N ILE A 124 18.16 -25.29 1.59
CA ILE A 124 18.75 -25.30 0.25
C ILE A 124 20.27 -25.42 0.33
N GLY A 125 20.92 -24.69 1.25
CA GLY A 125 22.37 -24.74 1.43
C GLY A 125 22.89 -26.10 1.94
N LYS A 126 22.04 -26.94 2.55
CA LYS A 126 22.36 -28.33 2.90
C LYS A 126 22.16 -29.31 1.74
N LEU A 127 21.35 -28.94 0.75
CA LEU A 127 21.04 -29.76 -0.43
C LEU A 127 22.05 -29.56 -1.58
N LEU A 128 22.65 -28.37 -1.67
CA LEU A 128 23.73 -28.02 -2.60
C LEU A 128 25.10 -28.39 -2.02
#